data_AF-A0A5P9JX29-F1
#
_entry.id   AF-A0A5P9JX29-F1
#
_cell.length_a   1.000
_cell.length_b   1.000
_cell.length_c   1.000
_cell.angle_alpha   90.00
_cell.angle_beta   90.00
_cell.angle_gamma   90.00
#
_symmetry.space_group_name_H-M   'P 1'
#
loop_
_entity.id
_entity.type
_entity.pdbx_description
1 polymer ?
#
loop_
_entity_poly.entity_id
_entity_poly.type
_entity_poly.pdbx_seq_one_letter_code
_entity_poly.pdbx_strand_id
1 'polypeptide(L)'
;MPDRDHQTIQGLVVEAIRESSDLAQKEFALFRTELAGNIRTLFVGLAMVVVAAIFAIAALMLFTESLVKWLATVVDSEALAALIVGGVLAIVAIGLGLYGRHAMSLTALTPQRTVRSIKRDAEVLSERVAG
;
A
#
# COMPACT_ATOMS: atom_id res chain seq x y z
N MET A 1 13.89 14.77 64.99
CA MET A 1 14.76 14.23 63.92
C MET A 1 14.89 12.73 64.17
N PRO A 2 14.72 11.81 63.19
CA PRO A 2 14.42 11.93 61.75
C PRO A 2 12.98 11.43 61.42
N ASP A 3 12.16 11.93 60.48
CA ASP A 3 12.25 12.30 59.04
C ASP A 3 12.33 11.13 58.03
N ARG A 4 11.16 10.82 57.44
CA ARG A 4 10.90 10.59 55.99
C ARG A 4 11.78 9.58 55.22
N ASP A 5 11.47 8.29 55.28
CA ASP A 5 12.10 7.31 54.36
C ASP A 5 11.15 6.29 53.69
N HIS A 6 9.82 6.41 53.87
CA HIS A 6 8.86 5.45 53.29
C HIS A 6 8.13 5.96 52.02
N GLN A 7 8.65 7.01 51.35
CA GLN A 7 8.03 7.55 50.12
C GLN A 7 8.69 7.08 48.81
N THR A 8 9.75 6.27 48.84
CA THR A 8 10.80 6.43 47.81
C THR A 8 10.98 5.30 46.79
N ILE A 9 10.14 4.28 46.72
CA ILE A 9 10.17 3.31 45.58
C ILE A 9 8.86 3.26 44.80
N GLN A 10 7.71 3.22 45.50
CA GLN A 10 6.40 3.31 44.84
C GLN A 10 6.20 4.67 44.15
N GLY A 11 6.71 5.76 44.74
CA GLY A 11 6.69 7.09 44.12
C GLY A 11 7.53 7.19 42.84
N LEU A 12 8.70 6.56 42.80
CA LEU A 12 9.58 6.57 41.62
C LEU A 12 8.99 5.77 40.44
N VAL A 13 8.32 4.65 40.72
CA VAL A 13 7.63 3.87 39.68
C VAL A 13 6.44 4.65 39.10
N VAL A 14 5.67 5.34 39.95
CA VAL A 14 4.56 6.20 39.50
C VAL A 14 5.07 7.38 38.67
N GLU A 15 6.19 7.99 39.07
CA GLU A 15 6.80 9.10 38.33
C GLU A 15 7.37 8.63 36.98
N ALA A 16 8.05 7.48 36.94
CA ALA A 16 8.57 6.91 35.70
C ALA A 16 7.47 6.51 34.70
N ILE A 17 6.32 6.00 35.19
CA ILE A 17 5.14 5.72 34.35
C ILE A 17 4.54 7.02 33.81
N ARG A 18 4.47 8.07 34.63
CA ARG A 18 4.02 9.41 34.21
C ARG A 18 4.94 10.00 33.15
N GLU A 19 6.24 9.93 33.37
CA GLU A 19 7.25 10.46 32.43
C GLU A 19 7.25 9.68 31.11
N SER A 20 7.10 8.34 31.17
CA SER A 20 6.95 7.49 29.97
C SER A 20 5.66 7.80 29.20
N SER A 21 4.56 8.10 29.89
CA SER A 21 3.31 8.51 29.25
C SER A 21 3.41 9.89 28.61
N ASP A 22 4.17 10.81 29.21
CA ASP A 22 4.40 12.16 28.68
C ASP A 22 5.30 12.11 27.43
N LEU A 23 6.33 11.25 27.45
CA LEU A 23 7.15 10.95 26.26
C LEU A 23 6.32 10.33 25.14
N ALA A 24 5.49 9.32 25.46
CA ALA A 24 4.63 8.67 24.47
C ALA A 24 3.63 9.65 23.84
N GLN A 25 3.06 10.57 24.62
CA GLN A 25 2.21 11.65 24.09
C GLN A 25 2.99 12.60 23.17
N LYS A 26 4.22 12.96 23.52
CA LYS A 26 5.09 13.80 22.67
C LYS A 26 5.46 13.11 21.37
N GLU A 27 5.86 11.84 21.40
CA GLU A 27 6.14 11.06 20.19
C GLU A 27 4.89 10.92 19.31
N PHE A 28 3.72 10.71 19.92
CA PHE A 28 2.46 10.65 19.16
C PHE A 28 2.09 12.00 18.53
N ALA A 29 2.36 13.12 19.22
CA ALA A 29 2.16 14.46 18.69
C ALA A 29 3.11 14.78 17.52
N LEU A 30 4.38 14.38 17.62
CA LEU A 30 5.37 14.47 16.55
C LEU A 30 4.99 13.59 15.35
N PHE A 31 4.64 12.32 15.59
CA PHE A 31 4.18 11.39 14.58
C PHE A 31 2.93 11.91 13.85
N ARG A 32 1.96 12.46 14.58
CA ARG A 32 0.77 13.09 13.98
C ARG A 32 1.14 14.30 13.13
N THR A 33 2.12 15.10 13.55
CA THR A 33 2.60 16.26 12.81
C THR A 33 3.28 15.84 11.50
N GLU A 34 4.12 14.82 11.54
CA GLU A 34 4.80 14.29 10.37
C GLU A 34 3.83 13.61 9.39
N LEU A 35 2.88 12.82 9.91
CA LEU A 35 1.77 12.27 9.13
C LEU A 35 0.95 13.36 8.46
N ALA A 36 0.59 14.43 9.18
CA ALA A 36 -0.17 15.55 8.63
C ALA A 36 0.62 16.30 7.55
N GLY A 37 1.95 16.40 7.70
CA GLY A 37 2.83 16.94 6.66
C GLY A 37 2.83 16.08 5.39
N ASN A 38 2.89 14.75 5.55
CA ASN A 38 3.01 13.82 4.42
C ASN A 38 1.66 13.52 3.74
N ILE A 39 0.53 13.62 4.44
CA ILE A 39 -0.77 13.23 3.90
C ILE A 39 -1.17 14.11 2.71
N ARG A 40 -0.86 15.41 2.75
CA ARG A 40 -1.13 16.33 1.63
C ARG A 40 -0.38 15.92 0.37
N THR A 41 0.89 15.56 0.51
CA THR A 41 1.73 15.10 -0.61
C THR A 41 1.20 13.77 -1.17
N LEU A 42 0.75 12.85 -0.29
CA LEU A 42 0.09 11.61 -0.72
C LEU A 42 -1.20 11.87 -1.50
N PHE A 43 -2.05 12.79 -1.03
CA PHE A 43 -3.29 13.16 -1.74
C PHE A 43 -3.00 13.80 -3.10
N VAL A 44 -2.04 14.72 -3.17
CA VAL A 44 -1.62 15.33 -4.44
C VAL A 44 -1.04 14.27 -5.38
N GLY A 45 -0.19 13.39 -4.86
CA GLY A 45 0.38 12.28 -5.63
C GLY A 45 -0.70 11.36 -6.20
N LEU A 46 -1.68 10.96 -5.37
CA LEU A 46 -2.81 10.15 -5.82
C LEU A 46 -3.66 10.87 -6.87
N ALA A 47 -3.97 12.15 -6.66
CA ALA A 47 -4.72 12.95 -7.63
C ALA A 47 -3.98 13.04 -8.97
N MET A 48 -2.67 13.25 -8.96
CA MET A 48 -1.84 13.27 -10.15
C MET A 48 -1.84 11.92 -10.88
N VAL A 49 -1.76 10.80 -10.16
CA VAL A 49 -1.84 9.45 -10.75
C VAL A 49 -3.20 9.22 -11.42
N VAL A 50 -4.30 9.63 -10.77
CA VAL A 50 -5.65 9.52 -11.35
C VAL A 50 -5.77 10.36 -12.63
N VAL A 51 -5.31 11.62 -12.60
CA VAL A 51 -5.32 12.49 -13.79
C VAL A 51 -4.46 11.88 -14.90
N ALA A 52 -3.26 11.42 -14.59
CA ALA A 52 -2.38 10.75 -15.56
C ALA A 52 -3.04 9.50 -16.16
N ALA A 53 -3.74 8.70 -15.35
CA ALA A 53 -4.47 7.53 -15.84
C ALA A 53 -5.60 7.90 -16.81
N ILE A 54 -6.36 8.98 -16.53
CA ILE A 54 -7.40 9.49 -17.44
C ILE A 54 -6.78 9.90 -18.78
N PHE A 55 -5.69 10.67 -18.76
CA PHE A 55 -5.00 11.07 -19.98
C PHE A 55 -4.41 9.89 -20.75
N ALA A 56 -3.85 8.90 -20.05
CA ALA A 56 -3.33 7.68 -20.66
C ALA A 56 -4.45 6.90 -21.38
N ILE A 57 -5.63 6.76 -20.76
CA ILE A 57 -6.78 6.11 -21.38
C ILE A 57 -7.22 6.88 -22.63
N ALA A 58 -7.37 8.20 -22.54
CA ALA A 58 -7.76 9.03 -23.68
C ALA A 58 -6.75 8.95 -24.84
N ALA A 59 -5.45 9.02 -24.53
CA ALA A 59 -4.39 8.88 -25.51
C ALA A 59 -4.37 7.49 -26.16
N LEU A 60 -4.58 6.42 -25.38
CA LEU A 60 -4.66 5.05 -25.90
C LEU A 60 -5.84 4.89 -26.87
N MET A 61 -7.01 5.46 -26.56
CA MET A 61 -8.15 5.44 -27.48
C MET A 61 -7.82 6.17 -28.80
N LEU A 62 -7.28 7.39 -28.70
CA LEU A 62 -6.91 8.18 -29.88
C LEU A 62 -5.84 7.49 -30.73
N PHE A 63 -4.80 6.92 -30.11
CA PHE A 63 -3.77 6.18 -30.83
C PHE A 63 -4.29 4.89 -31.43
N THR A 64 -5.18 4.17 -30.75
CA THR A 64 -5.79 2.95 -31.30
C THR A 64 -6.58 3.29 -32.56
N GLU A 65 -7.45 4.31 -32.53
CA GLU A 65 -8.18 4.75 -33.72
C GLU A 65 -7.24 5.21 -34.84
N SER A 66 -6.23 6.03 -34.51
CA SER A 66 -5.28 6.53 -35.49
C SER A 66 -4.50 5.38 -36.14
N LEU A 67 -4.14 4.36 -35.37
CA LEU A 67 -3.41 3.19 -35.86
C LEU A 67 -4.28 2.32 -36.75
N VAL A 68 -5.56 2.11 -36.39
CA VAL A 68 -6.54 1.40 -37.22
C VAL A 68 -6.74 2.12 -38.55
N LYS A 69 -6.98 3.44 -38.53
CA LYS A 69 -7.15 4.25 -39.74
C LYS A 69 -5.91 4.21 -40.63
N TRP A 70 -4.72 4.32 -40.04
CA TRP A 70 -3.46 4.20 -40.79
C TRP A 70 -3.31 2.81 -41.41
N LEU A 71 -3.52 1.74 -40.64
CA LEU A 71 -3.38 0.38 -41.13
C LEU A 71 -4.44 0.01 -42.17
N ALA A 72 -5.63 0.60 -42.09
CA ALA A 72 -6.68 0.46 -43.09
C ALA A 72 -6.21 0.94 -44.48
N THR A 73 -5.32 1.94 -44.57
CA THR A 73 -4.74 2.39 -45.85
C THR A 73 -3.80 1.36 -46.49
N VAL A 74 -3.25 0.43 -45.70
CA VAL A 74 -2.32 -0.60 -46.16
C VAL A 74 -3.05 -1.90 -46.48
N VAL A 75 -4.06 -2.24 -45.67
CA VAL A 75 -4.83 -3.49 -45.79
C VAL A 75 -6.08 -3.33 -46.67
N ASP A 76 -6.43 -2.09 -47.04
CA ASP A 76 -7.61 -1.73 -47.85
C ASP A 76 -8.95 -2.17 -47.21
N SER A 77 -8.94 -2.35 -45.89
CA SER A 77 -10.11 -2.75 -45.12
C SER A 77 -9.99 -2.30 -43.67
N GLU A 78 -10.93 -1.45 -43.25
CA GLU A 78 -11.01 -0.95 -41.87
C GLU A 78 -11.31 -2.08 -40.87
N ALA A 79 -12.16 -3.05 -41.25
CA ALA A 79 -12.51 -4.17 -40.40
C ALA A 79 -11.31 -5.10 -40.13
N LEU A 80 -10.51 -5.41 -41.17
CA LEU A 80 -9.30 -6.22 -41.00
C LEU A 80 -8.23 -5.48 -40.20
N ALA A 81 -8.06 -4.17 -40.45
CA ALA A 81 -7.14 -3.35 -39.67
C ALA A 81 -7.51 -3.31 -38.18
N ALA A 82 -8.80 -3.11 -37.86
CA ALA A 82 -9.31 -3.13 -36.49
C ALA A 82 -9.08 -4.49 -35.81
N LEU A 83 -9.30 -5.60 -36.54
CA LEU A 83 -9.06 -6.94 -36.02
C LEU A 83 -7.59 -7.20 -35.70
N ILE A 84 -6.67 -6.76 -36.57
CA ILE A 84 -5.23 -6.90 -36.38
C ILE A 84 -4.77 -6.07 -35.17
N VAL A 85 -5.10 -4.79 -35.13
CA VAL A 85 -4.70 -3.89 -34.02
C VAL A 85 -5.30 -4.37 -32.70
N GLY A 86 -6.59 -4.68 -32.69
CA GLY A 86 -7.27 -5.21 -31.50
C GLY A 86 -6.67 -6.54 -31.04
N GLY A 87 -6.33 -7.43 -31.98
CA GLY A 87 -5.66 -8.70 -31.67
C GLY A 87 -4.29 -8.50 -31.02
N VAL A 88 -3.47 -7.60 -31.55
CA VAL A 88 -2.15 -7.27 -30.96
C VAL A 88 -2.31 -6.68 -29.56
N LEU A 89 -3.24 -5.73 -29.37
CA LEU A 89 -3.52 -5.14 -28.06
C LEU A 89 -4.04 -6.18 -27.06
N ALA A 90 -4.87 -7.13 -27.49
CA ALA A 90 -5.37 -8.22 -26.65
C ALA A 90 -4.22 -9.13 -26.19
N ILE A 91 -3.28 -9.49 -27.08
CA ILE A 91 -2.10 -10.29 -26.71
C ILE A 91 -1.26 -9.55 -25.66
N VAL A 92 -1.00 -8.26 -25.86
CA VAL A 92 -0.26 -7.43 -24.90
C VAL A 92 -0.98 -7.37 -23.56
N ALA A 93 -2.31 -7.15 -23.56
CA ALA A 93 -3.11 -7.09 -22.34
C ALA A 93 -3.10 -8.40 -21.56
N ILE A 94 -3.22 -9.54 -22.24
CA ILE A 94 -3.11 -10.87 -21.62
C ILE A 94 -1.71 -11.05 -21.03
N GLY A 95 -0.65 -10.72 -21.78
CA GLY A 95 0.73 -10.81 -21.30
C GLY A 95 0.98 -9.98 -20.04
N LEU A 96 0.55 -8.72 -20.03
CA LEU A 96 0.63 -7.84 -18.87
C LEU A 96 -0.20 -8.35 -17.68
N GLY A 97 -1.40 -8.89 -17.93
CA GLY A 97 -2.26 -9.45 -16.89
C GLY A 97 -1.63 -10.69 -16.23
N LEU A 98 -1.07 -11.59 -17.03
CA LEU A 98 -0.34 -12.76 -16.54
C LEU A 98 0.93 -12.36 -15.78
N TYR A 99 1.70 -11.40 -16.31
CA TYR A 99 2.88 -10.87 -15.64
C TYR A 99 2.53 -10.18 -14.32
N GLY A 100 1.49 -9.34 -14.29
CA GLY A 100 1.02 -8.67 -13.09
C GLY A 100 0.58 -9.68 -12.01
N ARG A 101 -0.19 -10.70 -12.41
CA ARG A 101 -0.55 -11.81 -11.51
C ARG A 101 0.69 -12.53 -10.99
N HIS A 102 1.67 -12.78 -11.84
CA HIS A 102 2.92 -13.42 -11.44
C HIS A 102 3.73 -12.55 -10.48
N ALA A 103 3.91 -11.26 -10.77
CA ALA A 103 4.61 -10.30 -9.93
C ALA A 103 3.94 -10.17 -8.54
N MET A 104 2.61 -10.13 -8.48
CA MET A 104 1.87 -10.15 -7.21
C MET A 104 2.06 -11.46 -6.44
N SER A 105 2.14 -12.60 -7.15
CA SER A 105 2.40 -13.91 -6.54
C SER A 105 3.84 -14.06 -6.02
N LEU A 106 4.83 -13.48 -6.71
CA LEU A 106 6.23 -13.44 -6.28
C LEU A 106 6.45 -12.48 -5.11
N THR A 107 5.73 -11.37 -5.11
CA THR A 107 5.73 -10.39 -4.02
C THR A 107 4.91 -10.88 -2.82
N ALA A 108 4.55 -12.19 -2.76
CA ALA A 108 3.74 -12.84 -1.74
C ALA A 108 3.57 -11.99 -0.48
N LEU A 109 2.53 -11.14 -0.50
CA LEU A 109 2.15 -10.23 0.58
C LEU A 109 1.62 -10.99 1.81
N THR A 110 1.82 -12.30 1.84
CA THR A 110 1.61 -13.18 2.99
C THR A 110 2.98 -13.39 3.64
N PRO A 111 3.39 -12.55 4.62
CA PRO A 111 4.62 -12.80 5.37
C PRO A 111 4.45 -14.12 6.13
N GLN A 112 4.96 -15.21 5.55
CA GLN A 112 4.80 -16.56 6.11
C GLN A 112 5.44 -16.72 7.49
N ARG A 113 6.32 -15.78 7.88
CA ARG A 113 6.90 -15.70 9.23
C ARG A 113 5.93 -15.03 10.19
N THR A 114 5.40 -13.85 9.85
CA THR A 114 4.42 -13.11 10.67
C THR A 114 3.15 -13.93 10.93
N VAL A 115 2.63 -14.64 9.93
CA VAL A 115 1.46 -15.53 10.13
C VAL A 115 1.79 -16.69 11.08
N ARG A 116 3.01 -17.22 11.03
CA ARG A 116 3.45 -18.29 11.95
C ARG A 116 3.62 -17.78 13.37
N SER A 117 4.18 -16.58 13.54
CA SER A 117 4.35 -15.92 14.85
C SER A 117 2.99 -15.67 15.51
N ILE A 118 2.03 -15.09 14.78
CA ILE A 118 0.68 -14.84 15.30
C ILE A 118 -0.04 -16.13 15.72
N LYS A 119 0.09 -17.20 14.94
CA LYS A 119 -0.50 -18.50 15.30
C LYS A 119 0.11 -19.07 16.58
N ARG A 120 1.44 -19.02 16.70
CA ARG A 120 2.16 -19.50 17.90
C ARG A 120 1.82 -18.68 19.14
N ASP A 121 1.68 -17.36 18.98
CA ASP A 121 1.33 -16.46 20.08
C ASP A 121 -0.12 -16.68 20.55
N ALA A 122 -1.05 -16.97 19.62
CA ALA A 122 -2.42 -17.33 19.95
C ALA A 122 -2.52 -18.67 20.69
N GLU A 123 -1.71 -19.65 20.31
CA GLU A 123 -1.66 -20.97 20.93
C GLU A 123 -1.13 -20.88 22.38
N VAL A 124 -0.05 -20.12 22.59
CA VAL A 124 0.51 -19.86 23.93
C VAL A 124 -0.48 -19.09 24.82
N LEU A 125 -1.25 -18.16 24.27
CA LEU A 125 -2.27 -17.44 25.03
C LEU A 125 -3.45 -18.37 25.41
N SER A 126 -3.83 -19.28 24.52
CA SER A 126 -4.89 -20.26 24.79
C SER A 126 -4.51 -21.27 25.88
N GLU A 127 -3.25 -21.71 25.92
CA GLU A 127 -2.74 -22.57 27.00
C GLU A 127 -2.72 -21.86 28.36
N ARG A 128 -2.42 -20.56 28.40
CA ARG A 128 -2.40 -19.76 29.63
C ARG A 128 -3.77 -19.42 30.20
N VAL A 129 -4.82 -19.52 29.39
CA VAL A 129 -6.22 -19.29 29.83
C VAL A 129 -6.91 -20.61 30.21
N ALA A 130 -6.41 -21.74 29.69
CA ALA A 130 -6.96 -23.07 29.96
C ALA A 130 -6.28 -23.82 31.12
N GLY A 131 -5.19 -23.29 31.69
CA GLY A 131 -4.51 -23.79 32.89
C GLY A 131 -4.65 -22.83 34.07
#